data_AF-A0A2H6ABZ2-F1
#
_entry.id   AF-A0A2H6ABZ2-F1
#
_cell.length_a   1.000
_cell.length_b   1.000
_cell.length_c   1.000
_cell.angle_alpha   90.00
_cell.angle_beta   90.00
_cell.angle_gamma   90.00
#
_symmetry.space_group_name_H-M   'P 1'
#
loop_
_entity.id
_entity.type
_entity.pdbx_description
1 polymer ?
#
loop_
_entity_poly.entity_id
_entity_poly.type
_entity_poly.pdbx_seq_one_letter_code
_entity_poly.pdbx_strand_id
1 'polypeptide(L)'
;MPIGSGSLAPPNGAVGRGPGLPAASVLSMPQRPMFSPWASASWGRGALPGTEAIPPTNLPPFSSPYCTPRSVAPSGWEFHAVAPPSAVPNQTSSAATEPVGPTLTSSSPATTNSTATLRRQQFDPLQVQLRQDNGRWLLVVGNEVLKSFAHRDTDAMFALNVIRFYRLTERWTLGEGDAAIEFWFSFGQPPRGRIPGQQTIPISPDKLHVRPIGQDYWVTDGTYRYFRFRRLQDAEQAVHIIRQFRFTQVGVIGRPQPIMIYFLADP
;
A
#
# COMPACT_ATOMS: atom_id res chain seq x y z
N MET A 1 47.85 -26.22 52.14
CA MET A 1 47.59 -25.84 53.54
C MET A 1 46.43 -24.85 53.57
N PRO A 2 45.53 -24.95 54.55
CA PRO A 2 44.18 -24.38 54.53
C PRO A 2 44.09 -23.05 55.32
N ILE A 3 42.85 -22.67 55.66
CA ILE A 3 42.34 -21.84 56.77
C ILE A 3 42.41 -20.30 56.70
N GLY A 4 41.24 -19.70 56.95
CA GLY A 4 41.03 -18.29 57.33
C GLY A 4 39.71 -17.75 56.76
N SER A 5 38.54 -18.10 57.32
CA SER A 5 37.81 -17.31 58.35
C SER A 5 37.58 -15.86 57.91
N GLY A 6 36.38 -15.31 57.73
CA GLY A 6 35.14 -15.51 58.47
C GLY A 6 34.75 -14.17 59.12
N SER A 7 33.52 -13.71 58.84
CA SER A 7 32.70 -12.83 59.69
C SER A 7 33.04 -11.33 59.80
N LEU A 8 32.10 -10.45 59.37
CA LEU A 8 31.29 -9.56 60.23
C LEU A 8 30.51 -8.54 59.38
N ALA A 9 29.18 -8.59 59.42
CA ALA A 9 28.33 -7.39 59.38
C ALA A 9 28.27 -6.81 60.82
N PRO A 10 28.02 -5.51 61.08
CA PRO A 10 26.69 -4.86 60.93
C PRO A 10 26.80 -3.30 60.75
N PRO A 11 25.83 -2.43 61.12
CA PRO A 11 24.37 -2.41 61.00
C PRO A 11 23.79 -1.14 60.28
N ASN A 12 22.47 -1.18 60.05
CA ASN A 12 21.47 -0.10 60.00
C ASN A 12 21.87 1.37 60.24
N GLY A 13 21.28 2.27 59.44
CA GLY A 13 20.53 3.41 59.98
C GLY A 13 20.77 4.79 59.34
N ALA A 14 19.72 5.35 58.72
CA ALA A 14 19.33 6.78 58.61
C ALA A 14 18.51 6.95 57.32
N VAL A 15 17.17 6.98 57.31
CA VAL A 15 16.27 8.05 57.78
C VAL A 15 16.79 9.45 57.45
N GLY A 16 16.33 9.98 56.31
CA GLY A 16 16.39 11.39 55.94
C GLY A 16 15.08 11.81 55.30
N ARG A 17 14.10 12.20 56.13
CA ARG A 17 12.99 13.09 55.74
C ARG A 17 13.53 14.52 55.77
N GLY A 18 13.26 15.31 54.73
CA GLY A 18 13.51 16.75 54.77
C GLY A 18 13.18 17.44 53.44
N PRO A 19 12.23 18.41 53.40
CA PRO A 19 11.72 19.03 52.19
C PRO A 19 12.62 20.17 51.72
N GLY A 20 12.63 20.44 50.41
CA GLY A 20 13.39 21.54 49.84
C GLY A 20 13.00 21.82 48.41
N LEU A 21 11.85 22.46 48.23
CA LEU A 21 11.53 23.22 47.02
C LEU A 21 12.50 24.42 46.94
N PRO A 22 13.18 24.62 45.80
CA PRO A 22 13.45 25.96 45.32
C PRO A 22 12.46 26.32 44.22
N ALA A 23 11.89 27.51 44.43
CA ALA A 23 10.99 28.19 43.53
C ALA A 23 11.64 28.51 42.16
N ALA A 24 10.75 28.64 41.18
CA ALA A 24 10.82 29.58 40.07
C ALA A 24 12.06 29.55 39.16
N SER A 25 11.89 28.91 38.00
CA SER A 25 12.25 29.56 36.73
C SER A 25 11.18 29.21 35.70
N VAL A 26 10.24 30.15 35.58
CA VAL A 26 9.23 30.25 34.54
C VAL A 26 9.97 30.48 33.22
N LEU A 27 10.24 29.42 32.47
CA LEU A 27 10.66 29.55 31.09
C LEU A 27 9.39 29.70 30.24
N SER A 28 9.13 30.95 29.85
CA SER A 28 8.07 31.38 28.96
C SER A 28 7.92 30.44 27.75
N MET A 29 6.82 29.69 27.74
CA MET A 29 6.26 29.13 26.52
C MET A 29 5.78 30.29 25.63
N PRO A 30 6.18 30.38 24.35
CA PRO A 30 5.46 31.21 23.41
C PRO A 30 4.05 30.62 23.24
N GLN A 31 3.06 31.39 23.68
CA GLN A 31 1.65 31.12 23.40
C GLN A 31 1.46 30.99 21.89
N ARG A 32 0.85 29.88 21.48
CA ARG A 32 0.34 29.66 20.13
C ARG A 32 -0.82 30.61 19.90
N PRO A 33 -0.78 31.53 18.91
CA PRO A 33 -1.99 32.14 18.43
C PRO A 33 -2.78 31.13 17.58
N MET A 34 -4.02 30.93 18.03
CA MET A 34 -5.26 30.82 17.26
C MET A 34 -5.23 30.26 15.83
N PHE A 35 -6.05 29.22 15.66
CA PHE A 35 -6.99 29.06 14.54
C PHE A 35 -6.91 30.18 13.48
N SER A 36 -6.37 29.85 12.31
CA SER A 36 -6.73 30.55 11.09
C SER A 36 -7.86 29.77 10.40
N PRO A 37 -9.08 30.33 10.29
CA PRO A 37 -10.07 29.82 9.37
C PRO A 37 -9.61 30.17 7.96
N TRP A 38 -9.37 29.17 7.11
CA TRP A 38 -9.18 29.45 5.69
C TRP A 38 -10.54 29.86 5.12
N ALA A 39 -10.69 31.16 4.96
CA ALA A 39 -11.83 31.79 4.34
C ALA A 39 -11.78 31.58 2.82
N SER A 40 -12.97 31.36 2.27
CA SER A 40 -13.30 31.35 0.86
C SER A 40 -12.64 32.49 0.09
N ALA A 41 -11.91 32.15 -0.98
CA ALA A 41 -11.58 33.12 -2.02
C ALA A 41 -12.81 33.33 -2.92
N SER A 42 -13.69 34.24 -2.49
CA SER A 42 -14.66 34.90 -3.36
C SER A 42 -13.92 35.92 -4.23
N TRP A 43 -13.94 35.71 -5.56
CA TRP A 43 -13.42 36.68 -6.51
C TRP A 43 -14.41 37.84 -6.63
N GLY A 44 -14.11 38.93 -5.91
CA GLY A 44 -14.85 40.18 -5.93
C GLY A 44 -14.28 41.15 -6.95
N ARG A 45 -15.18 41.68 -7.78
CA ARG A 45 -15.05 42.86 -8.65
C ARG A 45 -14.16 43.96 -8.07
N GLY A 46 -13.19 44.40 -8.87
CA GLY A 46 -12.53 45.69 -8.74
C GLY A 46 -12.34 46.26 -10.14
N ALA A 47 -13.14 47.27 -10.47
CA ALA A 47 -13.04 48.05 -11.70
C ALA A 47 -11.82 48.98 -11.62
N LEU A 48 -11.07 49.08 -12.72
CA LEU A 48 -10.27 50.26 -13.05
C LEU A 48 -10.36 50.56 -14.56
N PRO A 49 -10.24 51.85 -14.93
CA PRO A 49 -10.59 52.37 -16.25
C PRO A 49 -9.41 52.31 -17.21
N GLY A 50 -9.70 52.20 -18.51
CA GLY A 50 -8.68 52.21 -19.55
C GLY A 50 -9.18 51.61 -20.84
N THR A 51 -10.17 52.26 -21.45
CA THR A 51 -10.65 51.92 -22.79
C THR A 51 -9.60 52.38 -23.81
N GLU A 52 -8.77 51.47 -24.29
CA GLU A 52 -8.08 51.65 -25.57
C GLU A 52 -8.53 50.54 -26.51
N ALA A 53 -9.24 50.96 -27.56
CA ALA A 53 -9.88 50.08 -28.52
C ALA A 53 -8.83 49.44 -29.44
N ILE A 54 -8.62 48.13 -29.28
CA ILE A 54 -7.85 47.32 -30.23
C ILE A 54 -8.78 46.99 -31.42
N PRO A 55 -8.39 47.28 -32.68
CA PRO A 55 -9.20 46.95 -33.85
C PRO A 55 -9.32 45.43 -34.04
N PRO A 56 -10.44 44.92 -34.58
CA PRO A 56 -10.61 43.49 -34.81
C PRO A 56 -9.65 43.02 -35.91
N THR A 57 -8.63 42.26 -35.52
CA THR A 57 -7.85 41.48 -36.49
C THR A 57 -8.67 40.28 -36.91
N ASN A 58 -9.09 40.33 -38.18
CA ASN A 58 -9.80 39.30 -38.91
C ASN A 58 -8.92 38.03 -39.00
N LEU A 59 -9.18 37.04 -38.15
CA LEU A 59 -8.52 35.74 -38.20
C LEU A 59 -9.25 34.83 -39.21
N PRO A 60 -8.54 34.19 -40.14
CA PRO A 60 -9.16 33.26 -41.08
C PRO A 60 -9.64 31.98 -40.37
N PRO A 61 -10.70 31.32 -40.88
CA PRO A 61 -11.17 30.06 -40.33
C PRO A 61 -10.14 28.95 -40.59
N PHE A 62 -9.60 28.38 -39.50
CA PHE A 62 -8.87 27.12 -39.56
C PHE A 62 -9.83 25.99 -39.93
N SER A 63 -9.91 25.70 -41.23
CA SER A 63 -10.51 24.49 -41.76
C SER A 63 -9.55 23.33 -41.47
N SER A 64 -9.88 22.49 -40.50
CA SER A 64 -9.19 21.21 -40.29
C SER A 64 -9.86 20.15 -41.16
N PRO A 65 -9.21 19.61 -42.21
CA PRO A 65 -9.76 18.50 -42.95
C PRO A 65 -9.66 17.22 -42.11
N TYR A 66 -10.79 16.55 -42.00
CA TYR A 66 -10.92 15.17 -41.56
C TYR A 66 -9.86 14.29 -42.25
N CYS A 67 -8.99 13.67 -41.47
CA CYS A 67 -8.19 12.54 -41.93
C CYS A 67 -8.68 11.30 -41.17
N THR A 68 -9.61 10.58 -41.79
CA THR A 68 -10.05 9.25 -41.34
C THR A 68 -8.95 8.24 -41.64
N PRO A 69 -8.42 7.49 -40.66
CA PRO A 69 -7.58 6.34 -40.96
C PRO A 69 -8.45 5.22 -41.54
N ARG A 70 -8.21 4.91 -42.82
CA ARG A 70 -8.70 3.74 -43.55
C ARG A 70 -8.13 2.48 -42.88
N SER A 71 -8.95 1.81 -42.07
CA SER A 71 -8.62 0.50 -41.52
C SER A 71 -8.75 -0.55 -42.63
N VAL A 72 -7.60 -1.00 -43.15
CA VAL A 72 -7.49 -2.12 -44.06
C VAL A 72 -7.45 -3.38 -43.21
N ALA A 73 -8.52 -4.16 -43.24
CA ALA A 73 -8.54 -5.50 -42.67
C ALA A 73 -7.68 -6.44 -43.51
N PRO A 74 -6.69 -7.15 -42.93
CA PRO A 74 -6.07 -8.28 -43.61
C PRO A 74 -7.01 -9.48 -43.55
N SER A 75 -7.39 -9.92 -44.75
CA SER A 75 -8.04 -11.19 -45.03
C SER A 75 -7.22 -12.39 -44.55
N GLY A 76 -7.90 -13.46 -44.13
CA GLY A 76 -7.43 -14.82 -44.35
C GLY A 76 -6.56 -15.42 -43.25
N TRP A 77 -7.19 -15.79 -42.15
CA TRP A 77 -6.77 -16.95 -41.37
C TRP A 77 -8.02 -17.72 -40.93
N GLU A 78 -8.44 -18.65 -41.80
CA GLU A 78 -9.34 -19.74 -41.45
C GLU A 78 -8.65 -20.63 -40.41
N PHE A 79 -8.98 -20.45 -39.13
CA PHE A 79 -8.80 -21.52 -38.16
C PHE A 79 -9.97 -22.49 -38.33
N HIS A 80 -9.66 -23.67 -38.85
CA HIS A 80 -10.53 -24.82 -38.78
C HIS A 80 -10.83 -25.11 -37.29
N ALA A 81 -12.09 -24.90 -36.90
CA ALA A 81 -12.62 -25.33 -35.63
C ALA A 81 -12.62 -26.86 -35.58
N VAL A 82 -11.70 -27.44 -34.80
CA VAL A 82 -11.77 -28.86 -34.42
C VAL A 82 -12.78 -28.96 -33.29
N ALA A 83 -13.87 -29.68 -33.57
CA ALA A 83 -14.94 -29.99 -32.63
C ALA A 83 -14.42 -30.82 -31.43
N PRO A 84 -15.06 -30.68 -30.24
CA PRO A 84 -14.72 -31.47 -29.06
C PRO A 84 -15.17 -32.93 -29.21
N PRO A 85 -14.36 -33.93 -28.83
CA PRO A 85 -14.87 -35.28 -28.64
C PRO A 85 -15.69 -35.37 -27.34
N SER A 86 -16.83 -36.02 -27.51
CA SER A 86 -17.92 -36.26 -26.58
C SER A 86 -17.53 -36.90 -25.25
N ALA A 87 -18.38 -36.60 -24.27
CA ALA A 87 -18.48 -37.24 -22.97
C ALA A 87 -18.55 -38.77 -23.03
N VAL A 88 -18.01 -39.41 -22.00
CA VAL A 88 -18.37 -40.78 -21.58
C VAL A 88 -18.87 -40.72 -20.14
N PRO A 89 -20.05 -41.30 -19.83
CA PRO A 89 -20.57 -41.38 -18.48
C PRO A 89 -20.15 -42.68 -17.78
N ASN A 90 -20.48 -42.73 -16.48
CA ASN A 90 -20.78 -43.92 -15.68
C ASN A 90 -19.63 -44.49 -14.83
N GLN A 91 -19.75 -44.32 -13.51
CA GLN A 91 -19.86 -45.47 -12.61
C GLN A 91 -20.50 -45.08 -11.28
N THR A 92 -21.64 -45.73 -11.04
CA THR A 92 -22.44 -45.79 -9.82
C THR A 92 -21.96 -46.92 -8.92
N SER A 93 -22.28 -46.82 -7.62
CA SER A 93 -22.24 -47.84 -6.54
C SER A 93 -20.93 -47.84 -5.71
N SER A 94 -20.94 -47.85 -4.38
CA SER A 94 -21.93 -48.40 -3.45
C SER A 94 -22.01 -47.62 -2.15
N ALA A 95 -23.23 -47.52 -1.62
CA ALA A 95 -23.51 -47.26 -0.23
C ALA A 95 -23.13 -48.47 0.63
N ALA A 96 -22.54 -48.22 1.80
CA ALA A 96 -22.54 -49.14 2.93
C ALA A 96 -22.69 -48.32 4.21
N THR A 97 -23.58 -48.80 5.05
CA THR A 97 -24.25 -48.14 6.18
C THR A 97 -23.50 -48.37 7.50
N GLU A 98 -23.37 -47.28 8.28
CA GLU A 98 -23.22 -47.20 9.77
C GLU A 98 -21.91 -47.66 10.46
N PRO A 99 -21.60 -47.21 11.72
CA PRO A 99 -22.42 -46.44 12.67
C PRO A 99 -21.79 -45.16 13.26
N VAL A 100 -22.64 -44.48 14.01
CA VAL A 100 -22.53 -43.18 14.69
C VAL A 100 -21.43 -43.15 15.78
N GLY A 101 -20.60 -42.10 15.77
CA GLY A 101 -19.72 -41.71 16.86
C GLY A 101 -19.47 -40.19 16.84
N PRO A 102 -19.80 -39.43 17.90
CA PRO A 102 -19.65 -37.99 17.90
C PRO A 102 -18.28 -37.58 18.45
N THR A 103 -17.36 -37.21 17.56
CA THR A 103 -16.27 -36.30 17.93
C THR A 103 -15.98 -35.35 16.77
N LEU A 104 -16.52 -34.14 16.87
CA LEU A 104 -16.17 -33.00 16.04
C LEU A 104 -14.74 -32.57 16.38
N THR A 105 -13.75 -33.15 15.71
CA THR A 105 -12.45 -32.52 15.51
C THR A 105 -12.25 -32.35 14.02
N SER A 106 -12.68 -31.18 13.53
CA SER A 106 -12.39 -30.68 12.20
C SER A 106 -10.89 -30.35 12.08
N SER A 107 -10.03 -31.37 12.09
CA SER A 107 -8.65 -31.24 11.65
C SER A 107 -8.66 -31.21 10.13
N SER A 108 -8.76 -30.00 9.60
CA SER A 108 -8.57 -29.70 8.18
C SER A 108 -7.26 -30.33 7.69
N PRO A 109 -7.23 -31.02 6.54
CA PRO A 109 -5.99 -31.55 5.98
C PRO A 109 -5.07 -30.39 5.59
N ALA A 110 -3.85 -30.40 6.14
CA ALA A 110 -2.79 -29.48 5.78
C ALA A 110 -2.34 -29.74 4.33
N THR A 111 -2.95 -29.05 3.39
CA THR A 111 -2.55 -29.08 1.97
C THR A 111 -1.45 -28.04 1.72
N THR A 112 -0.26 -28.54 1.39
CA THR A 112 0.81 -27.92 0.57
C THR A 112 1.53 -26.66 1.06
N ASN A 113 2.80 -26.85 1.46
CA ASN A 113 3.99 -26.02 1.16
C ASN A 113 3.71 -24.59 0.66
N SER A 114 3.40 -23.66 1.56
CA SER A 114 3.50 -22.23 1.26
C SER A 114 4.82 -21.68 1.82
N THR A 115 5.89 -21.79 1.03
CA THR A 115 7.24 -21.27 1.34
C THR A 115 7.35 -19.73 1.15
N ALA A 116 6.27 -19.07 0.70
CA ALA A 116 6.24 -17.62 0.53
C ALA A 116 6.01 -16.89 1.87
N THR A 117 6.80 -15.83 2.15
CA THR A 117 6.66 -15.05 3.41
C THR A 117 5.57 -14.00 3.23
N LEU A 118 4.30 -14.42 3.22
CA LEU A 118 3.15 -13.51 3.20
C LEU A 118 2.66 -13.26 4.64
N ARG A 119 2.77 -12.02 5.12
CA ARG A 119 2.21 -11.57 6.40
C ARG A 119 1.04 -10.64 6.18
N ARG A 120 -0.05 -10.83 6.92
CA ARG A 120 -1.26 -10.01 6.85
C ARG A 120 -1.47 -9.28 8.15
N GLN A 121 -1.85 -8.02 8.05
CA GLN A 121 -2.15 -7.16 9.19
C GLN A 121 -3.43 -6.37 8.90
N GLN A 122 -4.38 -6.42 9.84
CA GLN A 122 -5.60 -5.64 9.78
C GLN A 122 -5.50 -4.43 10.71
N PHE A 123 -6.18 -3.35 10.36
CA PHE A 123 -6.25 -2.12 11.15
C PHE A 123 -7.49 -1.29 10.79
N ASP A 124 -7.87 -0.35 11.66
CA ASP A 124 -8.94 0.61 11.38
C ASP A 124 -8.35 1.86 10.70
N PRO A 125 -8.74 2.21 9.45
CA PRO A 125 -8.24 3.37 8.73
C PRO A 125 -8.52 4.71 9.45
N LEU A 126 -9.58 4.79 10.25
CA LEU A 126 -9.94 6.02 10.97
C LEU A 126 -9.07 6.25 12.20
N GLN A 127 -8.52 5.17 12.77
CA GLN A 127 -7.59 5.22 13.89
C GLN A 127 -6.15 5.46 13.45
N VAL A 128 -5.87 5.44 12.14
CA VAL A 128 -4.55 5.77 11.59
C VAL A 128 -4.27 7.25 11.84
N GLN A 129 -3.14 7.51 12.47
CA GLN A 129 -2.67 8.83 12.82
C GLN A 129 -1.25 9.04 12.30
N LEU A 130 -0.93 10.30 12.04
CA LEU A 130 0.42 10.70 11.73
C LEU A 130 1.09 11.14 13.03
N ARG A 131 2.21 10.52 13.38
CA ARG A 131 3.02 10.85 14.56
C ARG A 131 4.42 11.25 14.13
N GLN A 132 4.95 12.29 14.74
CA GLN A 132 6.37 12.63 14.61
C GLN A 132 7.13 12.06 15.79
N ASP A 133 8.18 11.29 15.52
CA ASP A 133 9.08 10.70 16.53
C ASP A 133 10.52 10.85 16.06
N ASN A 134 11.39 11.45 16.88
CA ASN A 134 12.80 11.69 16.54
C ASN A 134 13.00 12.34 15.16
N GLY A 135 12.16 13.32 14.82
CA GLY A 135 12.19 14.02 13.53
C GLY A 135 11.69 13.19 12.33
N ARG A 136 11.21 11.97 12.55
CA ARG A 136 10.63 11.10 11.52
C ARG A 136 9.12 11.11 11.57
N TRP A 137 8.49 11.11 10.41
CA TRP A 137 7.05 10.96 10.24
C TRP A 137 6.67 9.50 10.15
N LEU A 138 5.76 9.07 11.03
CA LEU A 138 5.28 7.70 11.15
C LEU A 138 3.76 7.67 10.99
N LEU A 139 3.26 6.77 10.16
CA LEU A 139 1.85 6.35 10.21
C LEU A 139 1.72 5.28 11.28
N VAL A 140 0.84 5.52 12.25
CA VAL A 140 0.65 4.66 13.41
C VAL A 140 -0.82 4.33 13.63
N VAL A 141 -1.09 3.15 14.19
CA VAL A 141 -2.40 2.75 14.71
C VAL A 141 -2.20 2.26 16.13
N GLY A 142 -2.73 3.00 17.11
CA GLY A 142 -2.41 2.77 18.52
C GLY A 142 -0.90 2.87 18.77
N ASN A 143 -0.29 1.78 19.22
CA ASN A 143 1.15 1.68 19.48
C ASN A 143 1.94 1.09 18.30
N GLU A 144 1.27 0.66 17.25
CA GLU A 144 1.91 0.00 16.12
C GLU A 144 2.27 0.98 15.01
N VAL A 145 3.47 0.84 14.45
CA VAL A 145 3.93 1.62 13.30
C VAL A 145 3.57 0.87 12.01
N LEU A 146 2.68 1.46 11.22
CA LEU A 146 2.36 0.96 9.88
C LEU A 146 3.50 1.29 8.90
N LYS A 147 3.92 2.56 8.83
CA LYS A 147 4.90 2.99 7.83
C LYS A 147 5.70 4.18 8.32
N SER A 148 6.97 4.26 7.94
CA SER A 148 7.85 5.39 8.22
C SER A 148 8.17 6.15 6.95
N PHE A 149 8.04 7.48 6.98
CA PHE A 149 8.32 8.40 5.89
C PHE A 149 9.60 9.22 6.10
N ALA A 150 10.37 8.90 7.15
CA ALA A 150 11.55 9.66 7.54
C ALA A 150 11.22 11.16 7.63
N HIS A 151 12.00 12.05 7.02
CA HIS A 151 11.80 13.50 7.08
C HIS A 151 10.81 14.04 6.03
N ARG A 152 9.91 13.20 5.50
CA ARG A 152 9.00 13.57 4.40
C ARG A 152 7.57 13.75 4.88
N ASP A 153 7.30 14.91 5.46
CA ASP A 153 6.00 15.30 6.00
C ASP A 153 4.88 15.26 4.94
N THR A 154 5.14 15.82 3.76
CA THR A 154 4.16 15.95 2.67
C THR A 154 3.74 14.58 2.13
N ASP A 155 4.71 13.68 1.93
CA ASP A 155 4.46 12.29 1.52
C ASP A 155 3.67 11.53 2.59
N ALA A 156 3.96 11.76 3.87
CA ALA A 156 3.27 11.11 4.98
C ALA A 156 1.82 11.58 5.16
N MET A 157 1.57 12.88 5.01
CA MET A 157 0.22 13.44 4.99
C MET A 157 -0.60 12.91 3.80
N PHE A 158 0.01 12.83 2.62
CA PHE A 158 -0.66 12.27 1.45
C PHE A 158 -0.98 10.78 1.64
N ALA A 159 -0.06 10.01 2.24
CA ALA A 159 -0.30 8.62 2.58
C ALA A 159 -1.46 8.42 3.58
N LEU A 160 -1.57 9.29 4.59
CA LEU A 160 -2.73 9.28 5.50
C LEU A 160 -4.03 9.53 4.73
N ASN A 161 -4.02 10.48 3.79
CA ASN A 161 -5.18 10.75 2.93
C ASN A 161 -5.54 9.54 2.06
N VAL A 162 -4.55 8.87 1.45
CA VAL A 162 -4.74 7.63 0.67
C VAL A 162 -5.42 6.56 1.52
N ILE A 163 -4.91 6.30 2.73
CA ILE A 163 -5.48 5.28 3.64
C ILE A 163 -6.93 5.59 4.00
N ARG A 164 -7.23 6.84 4.35
CA ARG A 164 -8.58 7.24 4.74
C ARG A 164 -9.55 7.28 3.57
N PHE A 165 -9.13 7.81 2.43
CA PHE A 165 -9.96 7.92 1.23
C PHE A 165 -10.36 6.55 0.70
N TYR A 166 -9.39 5.65 0.50
CA TYR A 166 -9.65 4.30 0.01
C TYR A 166 -10.14 3.35 1.10
N ARG A 167 -10.25 3.81 2.36
CA ARG A 167 -10.62 2.99 3.53
C ARG A 167 -9.79 1.71 3.58
N LEU A 168 -8.47 1.86 3.54
CA LEU A 168 -7.55 0.71 3.61
C LEU A 168 -7.63 0.11 5.01
N THR A 169 -8.04 -1.15 5.11
CA THR A 169 -8.21 -1.88 6.38
C THR A 169 -7.17 -2.97 6.56
N GLU A 170 -6.44 -3.33 5.51
CA GLU A 170 -5.45 -4.39 5.57
C GLU A 170 -4.18 -4.03 4.81
N ARG A 171 -3.06 -4.49 5.35
CA ARG A 171 -1.76 -4.51 4.71
C ARG A 171 -1.25 -5.93 4.65
N TRP A 172 -0.91 -6.39 3.46
CA TRP A 172 -0.26 -7.67 3.24
C TRP A 172 1.17 -7.42 2.80
N THR A 173 2.13 -7.85 3.60
CA THR A 173 3.56 -7.75 3.30
C THR A 173 4.04 -9.09 2.75
N LEU A 174 4.62 -9.07 1.55
CA LEU A 174 5.18 -10.25 0.90
C LEU A 174 6.68 -10.09 0.72
N GLY A 175 7.44 -11.09 1.15
CA GLY A 175 8.91 -11.06 1.16
C GLY A 175 9.47 -10.46 2.44
N GLU A 176 10.77 -10.18 2.44
CA GLU A 176 11.53 -9.78 3.62
C GLU A 176 12.54 -8.68 3.29
N GLY A 177 12.89 -7.87 4.30
CA GLY A 177 13.95 -6.86 4.20
C GLY A 177 13.69 -5.79 3.13
N ASP A 178 14.73 -5.51 2.34
CA ASP A 178 14.74 -4.50 1.26
C ASP A 178 13.99 -4.94 -0.02
N ALA A 179 13.49 -6.18 -0.05
CA ALA A 179 12.75 -6.77 -1.16
C ALA A 179 11.30 -7.11 -0.79
N ALA A 180 10.82 -6.62 0.36
CA ALA A 180 9.43 -6.77 0.75
C ALA A 180 8.52 -5.80 -0.04
N ILE A 181 7.38 -6.30 -0.49
CA ILE A 181 6.32 -5.49 -1.10
C ILE A 181 5.09 -5.46 -0.19
N GLU A 182 4.34 -4.36 -0.26
CA GLU A 182 3.09 -4.20 0.48
C GLU A 182 1.91 -4.10 -0.49
N PHE A 183 0.91 -4.94 -0.27
CA PHE A 183 -0.40 -4.83 -0.88
C PHE A 183 -1.36 -4.26 0.16
N TRP A 184 -2.16 -3.27 -0.24
CA TRP A 184 -3.12 -2.62 0.64
C TRP A 184 -4.53 -2.89 0.14
N PHE A 185 -5.41 -3.29 1.05
CA PHE A 185 -6.78 -3.70 0.72
C PHE A 185 -7.80 -2.91 1.54
N SER A 186 -9.00 -2.76 0.97
CA SER A 186 -10.20 -2.26 1.63
C SER A 186 -11.17 -3.42 1.81
N PHE A 187 -11.34 -3.89 3.04
CA PHE A 187 -12.22 -5.03 3.39
C PHE A 187 -11.99 -6.27 2.52
N GLY A 188 -10.72 -6.65 2.33
CA GLY A 188 -10.32 -7.79 1.50
C GLY A 188 -10.43 -7.58 -0.01
N GLN A 189 -10.77 -6.37 -0.46
CA GLN A 189 -10.88 -6.00 -1.87
C GLN A 189 -9.82 -4.97 -2.27
N PRO A 190 -9.41 -4.95 -3.54
CA PRO A 190 -8.61 -3.88 -4.11
C PRO A 190 -9.31 -2.53 -3.94
N PRO A 191 -8.60 -1.48 -3.48
CA PRO A 191 -9.12 -0.13 -3.57
C PRO A 191 -9.33 0.26 -5.04
N ARG A 192 -10.38 1.06 -5.29
CA ARG A 192 -10.80 1.52 -6.62
C ARG A 192 -10.96 3.03 -6.65
N GLY A 193 -10.89 3.61 -7.84
CA GLY A 193 -11.01 5.04 -8.07
C GLY A 193 -9.67 5.77 -8.06
N ARG A 194 -9.73 7.10 -8.12
CA ARG A 194 -8.54 7.96 -8.17
C ARG A 194 -8.74 9.19 -7.30
N ILE A 195 -7.70 9.57 -6.56
CA ILE A 195 -7.66 10.85 -5.84
C ILE A 195 -6.86 11.92 -6.60
N PRO A 196 -7.19 13.21 -6.43
CA PRO A 196 -6.40 14.30 -6.98
C PRO A 196 -4.93 14.24 -6.52
N GLY A 197 -4.01 14.58 -7.42
CA GLY A 197 -2.57 14.58 -7.14
C GLY A 197 -1.92 13.19 -7.06
N GLN A 198 -2.71 12.11 -7.16
CA GLN A 198 -2.19 10.76 -7.20
C GLN A 198 -1.40 10.50 -8.47
N GLN A 199 -0.27 9.82 -8.30
CA GLN A 199 0.52 9.30 -9.39
C GLN A 199 0.35 7.79 -9.45
N THR A 200 0.05 7.30 -10.64
CA THR A 200 -0.13 5.87 -10.91
C THR A 200 0.69 5.44 -12.10
N ILE A 201 1.24 4.24 -12.02
CA ILE A 201 1.87 3.54 -13.14
C ILE A 201 0.91 2.43 -13.59
N PRO A 202 0.49 2.38 -14.86
CA PRO A 202 -0.34 1.30 -15.35
C PRO A 202 0.44 -0.02 -15.39
N ILE A 203 -0.24 -1.11 -15.06
CA ILE A 203 0.28 -2.48 -15.13
C ILE A 203 -0.72 -3.39 -15.85
N SER A 204 -0.21 -4.34 -16.64
CA SER A 204 -1.03 -5.33 -17.32
C SER A 204 -0.91 -6.69 -16.60
N PRO A 205 -1.83 -7.05 -15.68
CA PRO A 205 -1.67 -8.23 -14.83
C PRO A 205 -1.49 -9.54 -15.63
N ASP A 206 -2.12 -9.64 -16.80
CA ASP A 206 -2.03 -10.82 -17.66
C ASP A 206 -0.66 -10.96 -18.33
N LYS A 207 0.07 -9.86 -18.52
CA LYS A 207 1.42 -9.86 -19.12
C LYS A 207 2.54 -10.02 -18.09
N LEU A 208 2.23 -9.83 -16.81
CA LEU A 208 3.24 -9.93 -15.75
C LEU A 208 3.76 -11.36 -15.63
N HIS A 209 5.07 -11.50 -15.61
CA HIS A 209 5.76 -12.76 -15.37
C HIS A 209 7.04 -12.50 -14.57
N VAL A 210 7.60 -13.56 -14.00
CA VAL A 210 8.86 -13.48 -13.25
C VAL A 210 10.01 -13.77 -14.19
N ARG A 211 11.07 -12.96 -14.12
CA ARG A 211 12.33 -13.19 -14.83
C ARG A 211 13.51 -13.16 -13.86
N PRO A 212 14.37 -14.20 -13.85
CA PRO A 212 15.62 -14.14 -13.10
C PRO A 212 16.58 -13.16 -13.80
N ILE A 213 17.14 -12.22 -13.04
CA ILE A 213 18.13 -11.25 -13.54
C ILE A 213 19.23 -11.12 -12.48
N GLY A 214 20.40 -11.68 -12.76
CA GLY A 214 21.47 -11.78 -11.78
C GLY A 214 21.08 -12.74 -10.65
N GLN A 215 21.14 -12.26 -9.40
CA GLN A 215 20.75 -13.01 -8.19
C GLN A 215 19.33 -12.70 -7.71
N ASP A 216 18.62 -11.83 -8.42
CA ASP A 216 17.29 -11.37 -8.04
C ASP A 216 16.23 -11.83 -9.05
N TYR A 217 15.00 -11.95 -8.58
CA TYR A 217 13.83 -12.25 -9.39
C TYR A 217 13.01 -10.98 -9.59
N TRP A 218 12.73 -10.65 -10.84
CA TRP A 218 12.00 -9.45 -11.20
C TRP A 218 10.62 -9.77 -11.74
N VAL A 219 9.61 -9.07 -11.23
CA VAL A 219 8.28 -9.03 -11.83
C VAL A 219 8.28 -8.01 -12.95
N THR A 220 8.02 -8.47 -14.18
CA THR A 220 8.12 -7.68 -15.41
C THR A 220 6.99 -8.03 -16.37
N ASP A 221 6.62 -7.09 -17.24
CA ASP A 221 5.73 -7.35 -18.40
C ASP A 221 6.52 -7.55 -19.71
N GLY A 222 7.86 -7.60 -19.64
CA GLY A 222 8.78 -7.65 -20.77
C GLY A 222 9.37 -6.29 -21.15
N THR A 223 8.69 -5.19 -20.84
CA THR A 223 9.16 -3.82 -21.11
C THR A 223 9.68 -3.16 -19.84
N TYR A 224 8.89 -3.22 -18.75
CA TYR A 224 9.21 -2.58 -17.49
C TYR A 224 9.51 -3.61 -16.40
N ARG A 225 10.44 -3.25 -15.51
CA ARG A 225 10.73 -4.00 -14.29
C ARG A 225 10.04 -3.29 -13.14
N TYR A 226 9.05 -3.93 -12.53
CA TYR A 226 8.21 -3.30 -11.52
C TYR A 226 8.73 -3.57 -10.11
N PHE A 227 8.96 -4.83 -9.78
CA PHE A 227 9.28 -5.25 -8.42
C PHE A 227 10.40 -6.28 -8.42
N ARG A 228 11.24 -6.21 -7.40
CA ARG A 228 12.41 -7.07 -7.21
C ARG A 228 12.22 -7.91 -5.96
N PHE A 229 12.49 -9.20 -6.07
CA PHE A 229 12.43 -10.18 -4.99
C PHE A 229 13.73 -10.97 -4.91
N ARG A 230 14.09 -11.41 -3.70
CA ARG A 230 15.25 -12.30 -3.49
C ARG A 230 14.93 -13.77 -3.74
N ARG A 231 13.65 -14.15 -3.63
CA ARG A 231 13.18 -15.54 -3.79
C ARG A 231 12.19 -15.63 -4.93
N LEU A 232 12.29 -16.72 -5.69
CA LEU A 232 11.39 -17.01 -6.80
C LEU A 232 9.94 -17.13 -6.32
N GLN A 233 9.73 -17.83 -5.21
CA GLN A 233 8.40 -18.11 -4.66
C GLN A 233 7.65 -16.83 -4.29
N ASP A 234 8.35 -15.83 -3.72
CA ASP A 234 7.74 -14.54 -3.41
C ASP A 234 7.38 -13.76 -4.69
N ALA A 235 8.24 -13.81 -5.72
CA ALA A 235 7.96 -13.15 -6.99
C ALA A 235 6.74 -13.78 -7.71
N GLU A 236 6.67 -15.10 -7.74
CA GLU A 236 5.54 -15.85 -8.32
C GLU A 236 4.26 -15.59 -7.53
N GLN A 237 4.34 -15.58 -6.20
CA GLN A 237 3.23 -15.26 -5.33
C GLN A 237 2.74 -13.82 -5.56
N ALA A 238 3.65 -12.86 -5.79
CA ALA A 238 3.28 -11.48 -6.12
C ALA A 238 2.50 -11.42 -7.44
N VAL A 239 2.97 -12.10 -8.49
CA VAL A 239 2.25 -12.19 -9.77
C VAL A 239 0.88 -12.85 -9.59
N HIS A 240 0.80 -13.91 -8.78
CA HIS A 240 -0.47 -14.57 -8.47
C HIS A 240 -1.46 -13.63 -7.78
N ILE A 241 -1.04 -12.91 -6.74
CA ILE A 241 -1.87 -11.91 -6.03
C ILE A 241 -2.32 -10.83 -7.01
N ILE A 242 -1.40 -10.29 -7.83
CA ILE A 242 -1.72 -9.22 -8.78
C ILE A 242 -2.77 -9.66 -9.80
N ARG A 243 -2.67 -10.89 -10.31
CA ARG A 243 -3.63 -11.46 -11.25
C ARG A 243 -4.97 -11.79 -10.58
N GLN A 244 -4.94 -12.45 -9.42
CA GLN A 244 -6.13 -12.85 -8.68
C GLN A 244 -7.02 -11.64 -8.36
N PHE A 245 -6.41 -10.54 -7.93
CA PHE A 245 -7.12 -9.32 -7.56
C PHE A 245 -7.26 -8.32 -8.70
N ARG A 246 -6.78 -8.64 -9.91
CA ARG A 246 -6.89 -7.80 -11.10
C ARG A 246 -6.38 -6.37 -10.87
N PHE A 247 -5.23 -6.21 -10.20
CA PHE A 247 -4.62 -4.90 -10.07
C PHE A 247 -4.13 -4.41 -11.45
N THR A 248 -4.58 -3.22 -11.85
CA THR A 248 -4.27 -2.61 -13.15
C THR A 248 -3.44 -1.33 -13.02
N GLN A 249 -3.32 -0.79 -11.80
CA GLN A 249 -2.54 0.41 -11.54
C GLN A 249 -1.74 0.28 -10.23
N VAL A 250 -0.57 0.92 -10.21
CA VAL A 250 0.31 1.00 -9.05
C VAL A 250 0.43 2.46 -8.64
N GLY A 251 -0.17 2.83 -7.52
CA GLY A 251 -0.03 4.14 -6.89
C GLY A 251 1.33 4.28 -6.19
N VAL A 252 1.99 5.41 -6.38
CA VAL A 252 3.31 5.70 -5.78
C VAL A 252 3.27 6.96 -4.94
N ILE A 253 3.91 6.91 -3.77
CA ILE A 253 4.12 8.04 -2.86
C ILE A 253 5.62 8.15 -2.56
N GLY A 254 6.16 9.35 -2.66
CA GLY A 254 7.59 9.62 -2.55
C GLY A 254 8.32 9.57 -3.88
N ARG A 255 9.14 10.59 -4.14
CA ARG A 255 10.07 10.69 -5.27
C ARG A 255 11.46 11.19 -4.84
N PRO A 256 12.54 10.84 -5.55
CA PRO A 256 12.59 9.95 -6.71
C PRO A 256 12.42 8.46 -6.34
N GLN A 257 12.66 8.10 -5.08
CA GLN A 257 12.46 6.74 -4.59
C GLN A 257 11.10 6.61 -3.89
N PRO A 258 10.23 5.67 -4.33
CA PRO A 258 8.95 5.43 -3.67
C PRO A 258 9.14 4.97 -2.22
N ILE A 259 8.39 5.58 -1.31
CA ILE A 259 8.36 5.20 0.12
C ILE A 259 7.16 4.30 0.40
N MET A 260 6.03 4.56 -0.26
CA MET A 260 4.83 3.75 -0.16
C MET A 260 4.28 3.48 -1.56
N ILE A 261 3.93 2.22 -1.79
CA ILE A 261 3.28 1.74 -3.00
C ILE A 261 1.96 1.10 -2.57
N TYR A 262 0.93 1.29 -3.37
CA TYR A 262 -0.37 0.65 -3.21
C TYR A 262 -0.93 0.30 -4.58
N PHE A 263 -1.72 -0.77 -4.63
CA PHE A 263 -2.26 -1.26 -5.89
C PHE A 263 -3.73 -0.91 -5.99
N LEU A 264 -4.17 -0.51 -7.17
CA LEU A 264 -5.57 -0.23 -7.45
C LEU A 264 -6.11 -1.19 -8.51
N ALA A 265 -7.39 -1.54 -8.37
CA ALA A 265 -8.15 -2.10 -9.47
C ALA A 265 -8.96 -0.96 -10.12
N ASP A 266 -8.72 -0.70 -11.39
CA ASP A 266 -9.65 0.11 -12.20
C ASP A 266 -10.84 -0.78 -12.59
N PRO A 267 -12.11 -0.33 -12.50
CA PRO A 267 -13.23 -1.01 -13.15
C PRO A 267 -13.08 -1.04 -14.68
#